data_AF-W3AJ76-F1
#
_entry.id   AF-W3AJ76-F1
#
_cell.length_a   1.000
_cell.length_b   1.000
_cell.length_c   1.000
_cell.angle_alpha   90.00
_cell.angle_beta   90.00
_cell.angle_gamma   90.00
#
_symmetry.space_group_name_H-M   'P 1'
#
loop_
_entity.id
_entity.type
_entity.pdbx_description
1 polymer ?
#
loop_
_entity_poly.entity_id
_entity_poly.type
_entity_poly.pdbx_seq_one_letter_code
_entity_poly.pdbx_strand_id
1 'polypeptide(L)'
;GNHEELFTKFWPCDLHLIGKDIIRFHTLYWPIFLMSLDLPLPKQVFGHPWLLTAAGKSQEGIKMSKSRGNVIYADDLAKLFGVDAVRFFVIHEMPFENDGVISWELMVERYNSMLANILGNLVKRTISMSNKYFDGVVEDKGAAEPVDEDLKNVILNAVKTATEKMDQLRVADALTAVFDIFRRSNKYIDETEPWVLSKDPEKADRLKTVMYNLTEALNIGASLLESLYA
;
A
#
# COMPACT_ATOMS: atom_id res chain seq x y z
N GLY A 1 20.07 27.97 16.47
CA GLY A 1 20.81 26.70 16.34
C GLY A 1 21.68 26.79 15.11
N ASN A 2 22.96 26.44 15.22
CA ASN A 2 23.91 26.51 14.09
C ASN A 2 23.70 25.32 13.15
N HIS A 3 22.68 25.40 12.31
CA HIS A 3 22.37 24.39 11.28
C HIS A 3 22.38 24.99 9.87
N GLU A 4 23.33 25.89 9.62
CA GLU A 4 23.43 26.63 8.35
C GLU A 4 23.54 25.67 7.15
N GLU A 5 24.35 24.62 7.24
CA GLU A 5 24.49 23.62 6.18
C GLU A 5 23.18 22.89 5.84
N LEU A 6 22.39 22.50 6.86
CA LEU A 6 21.11 21.83 6.65
C LEU A 6 20.07 22.80 6.08
N PHE A 7 20.07 24.06 6.54
CA PHE A 7 19.21 25.10 6.01
C PHE A 7 19.49 25.33 4.53
N THR A 8 20.75 25.55 4.15
CA THR A 8 21.13 25.75 2.74
C THR A 8 20.80 24.53 1.87
N LYS A 9 20.88 23.32 2.42
CA LYS A 9 20.62 22.08 1.66
C LYS A 9 19.13 21.81 1.44
N PHE A 10 18.31 21.98 2.48
CA PHE A 10 16.92 21.50 2.49
C PHE A 10 15.88 22.63 2.41
N TRP A 11 16.28 23.89 2.56
CA TRP A 11 15.41 25.04 2.37
C TRP A 11 15.48 25.55 0.91
N PRO A 12 14.36 25.81 0.24
CA PRO A 12 12.97 25.68 0.72
C PRO A 12 12.46 24.24 0.77
N CYS A 13 11.57 23.97 1.72
CA CYS A 13 10.94 22.66 1.89
C CYS A 13 10.17 22.22 0.63
N ASP A 14 10.37 20.95 0.21
CA ASP A 14 9.69 20.37 -0.94
C ASP A 14 8.19 20.19 -0.72
N LEU A 15 7.78 19.69 0.45
CA LEU A 15 6.39 19.39 0.76
C LEU A 15 6.04 19.62 2.23
N HIS A 16 5.06 20.48 2.47
CA HIS A 16 4.38 20.55 3.76
C HIS A 16 3.19 19.58 3.78
N LEU A 17 3.33 18.45 4.46
CA LEU A 17 2.23 17.51 4.74
C LEU A 17 1.54 17.92 6.05
N ILE A 18 0.28 18.35 5.98
CA ILE A 18 -0.46 18.92 7.11
C ILE A 18 -1.91 18.45 7.15
N GLY A 19 -2.58 18.63 8.28
CA GLY A 19 -4.03 18.51 8.34
C GLY A 19 -4.71 19.65 7.57
N LYS A 20 -5.81 19.35 6.86
CA LYS A 20 -6.56 20.36 6.09
C LYS A 20 -7.10 21.53 6.93
N ASP A 21 -7.21 21.38 8.25
CA ASP A 21 -7.68 22.41 9.19
C ASP A 21 -6.68 23.55 9.40
N ILE A 22 -5.39 23.30 9.18
CA ILE A 22 -4.33 24.30 9.32
C ILE A 22 -3.79 24.81 7.98
N ILE A 23 -4.48 24.52 6.88
CA ILE A 23 -4.04 24.87 5.52
C ILE A 23 -3.84 26.39 5.36
N ARG A 24 -4.75 27.21 5.91
CA ARG A 24 -4.65 28.69 5.87
C ARG A 24 -3.36 29.19 6.52
N PHE A 25 -2.87 28.52 7.56
CA PHE A 25 -1.60 28.92 8.18
C PHE A 25 -0.42 28.67 7.25
N HIS A 26 -0.46 27.61 6.46
CA HIS A 26 0.65 27.20 5.60
C HIS A 26 0.59 27.81 4.20
N THR A 27 -0.57 28.28 3.75
CA THR A 27 -0.76 28.88 2.41
C THR A 27 -0.96 30.39 2.42
N LEU A 28 -1.19 31.00 3.59
CA LEU A 28 -1.34 32.46 3.73
C LEU A 28 -0.32 33.03 4.72
N TYR A 29 -0.43 32.69 6.01
CA TYR A 29 0.38 33.34 7.05
C TYR A 29 1.87 33.00 6.95
N TRP A 30 2.18 31.72 6.77
CA TRP A 30 3.57 31.26 6.65
C TRP A 30 4.29 31.88 5.44
N PRO A 31 3.72 31.87 4.21
CA PRO A 31 4.30 32.59 3.08
C PRO A 31 4.51 34.08 3.35
N ILE A 32 3.58 34.77 4.02
CA ILE A 32 3.74 36.19 4.37
C ILE A 32 4.97 36.40 5.26
N PHE A 33 5.18 35.54 6.27
CA PHE A 33 6.35 35.63 7.13
C PHE A 33 7.65 35.38 6.35
N LEU A 34 7.67 34.39 5.47
CA LEU A 34 8.83 34.10 4.63
C LEU A 34 9.15 35.26 3.68
N MET A 35 8.14 35.82 3.03
CA MET A 35 8.30 37.00 2.17
C MET A 35 8.83 38.21 2.97
N SER A 36 8.36 38.42 4.20
CA SER A 36 8.86 39.52 5.04
C SER A 36 10.32 39.36 5.48
N LEU A 37 10.83 38.13 5.43
CA LEU A 37 12.21 37.77 5.74
C LEU A 37 13.08 37.56 4.50
N ASP A 38 12.54 37.81 3.29
CA ASP A 38 13.19 37.55 2.00
C ASP A 38 13.68 36.09 1.84
N LEU A 39 12.87 35.14 2.33
CA LEU A 39 13.14 33.70 2.24
C LEU A 39 12.29 33.02 1.16
N PRO A 40 12.82 31.97 0.48
CA PRO A 40 12.06 31.24 -0.52
C PRO A 40 10.90 30.46 0.13
N LEU A 41 9.81 30.35 -0.63
CA LEU A 41 8.57 29.67 -0.22
C LEU A 41 8.68 28.14 -0.35
N PRO A 42 7.90 27.36 0.43
CA PRO A 42 7.80 25.93 0.22
C PRO A 42 7.30 25.61 -1.20
N LYS A 43 7.79 24.52 -1.80
CA LYS A 43 7.47 24.14 -3.18
C LYS A 43 6.03 23.62 -3.31
N GLN A 44 5.54 22.92 -2.29
CA GLN A 44 4.18 22.37 -2.26
C GLN A 44 3.62 22.31 -0.83
N VAL A 45 2.29 22.46 -0.70
CA VAL A 45 1.54 22.23 0.54
C VAL A 45 0.42 21.24 0.25
N PHE A 46 0.38 20.14 1.00
CA PHE A 46 -0.67 19.13 0.90
C PHE A 46 -1.41 18.99 2.24
N GLY A 47 -2.69 19.37 2.23
CA GLY A 47 -3.60 19.22 3.35
C GLY A 47 -4.33 17.89 3.26
N HIS A 48 -3.93 16.89 4.04
CA HIS A 48 -4.54 15.57 3.99
C HIS A 48 -5.99 15.60 4.55
N PRO A 49 -6.87 14.69 4.08
CA PRO A 49 -8.23 14.53 4.60
C PRO A 49 -8.26 14.14 6.08
N TRP A 50 -9.42 14.23 6.71
CA TRP A 50 -9.62 13.71 8.05
C TRP A 50 -9.82 12.21 8.05
N LEU A 51 -9.39 11.57 9.14
CA LEU A 51 -9.85 10.25 9.51
C LEU A 51 -10.94 10.40 10.58
N LEU A 52 -12.18 10.12 10.19
CA LEU A 52 -13.37 10.27 11.03
C LEU A 52 -13.76 8.92 11.63
N THR A 53 -14.40 8.91 12.79
CA THR A 53 -14.94 7.65 13.34
C THR A 53 -16.35 7.39 12.83
N ALA A 54 -16.71 6.13 12.60
CA ALA A 54 -18.07 5.78 12.17
C ALA A 54 -19.13 6.19 13.19
N ALA A 55 -20.27 6.71 12.72
CA ALA A 55 -21.45 6.95 13.55
C ALA A 55 -22.38 5.74 13.53
N GLY A 56 -22.13 4.76 14.41
CA GLY A 56 -22.90 3.51 14.41
C GLY A 56 -22.63 2.69 13.14
N LYS A 57 -23.68 2.32 12.38
CA LYS A 57 -23.56 1.60 11.10
C LYS A 57 -23.55 2.51 9.88
N SER A 58 -23.60 3.83 10.05
CA SER A 58 -23.59 4.75 8.90
C SER A 58 -22.18 4.89 8.31
N GLN A 59 -22.12 5.21 7.02
CA GLN A 59 -20.88 5.64 6.36
C GLN A 59 -20.58 7.14 6.62
N GLU A 60 -21.42 7.83 7.39
CA GLU A 60 -21.17 9.22 7.78
C GLU A 60 -20.21 9.26 8.96
N GLY A 61 -19.00 9.78 8.71
CA GLY A 61 -17.98 9.95 9.73
C GLY A 61 -18.30 11.09 10.70
N ILE A 62 -18.08 10.86 11.98
CA ILE A 62 -18.08 11.89 13.03
C ILE A 62 -16.66 12.16 13.52
N LYS A 63 -16.36 13.43 13.80
CA LYS A 63 -15.06 13.81 14.38
C LYS A 63 -14.84 13.10 15.71
N MET A 64 -13.64 12.56 15.90
CA MET A 64 -13.21 11.98 17.17
C MET A 64 -13.22 13.03 18.27
N SER A 65 -13.79 12.68 19.43
CA SER A 65 -13.77 13.52 20.63
C SER A 65 -13.72 12.67 21.90
N LYS A 66 -12.78 12.99 22.79
CA LYS A 66 -12.70 12.35 24.12
C LYS A 66 -14.02 12.48 24.90
N SER A 67 -14.70 13.63 24.79
CA SER A 67 -15.98 13.85 25.49
C SER A 67 -17.14 13.01 24.97
N ARG A 68 -17.06 12.54 23.71
CA ARG A 68 -18.07 11.67 23.10
C ARG A 68 -17.75 10.18 23.28
N GLY A 69 -16.58 9.85 23.82
CA GLY A 69 -16.14 8.46 24.00
C GLY A 69 -15.91 7.70 22.69
N ASN A 70 -15.80 8.40 21.55
CA ASN A 70 -15.66 7.79 20.22
C ASN A 70 -14.22 7.86 19.68
N VAL A 71 -13.21 7.97 20.55
CA VAL A 71 -11.81 8.01 20.12
C VAL A 71 -11.30 6.58 19.93
N ILE A 72 -10.72 6.30 18.77
CA ILE A 72 -9.95 5.07 18.53
C ILE A 72 -8.47 5.43 18.63
N TYR A 73 -7.76 4.78 19.55
CA TYR A 73 -6.33 5.03 19.76
C TYR A 73 -5.49 4.12 18.87
N ALA A 74 -4.47 4.71 18.23
CA ALA A 74 -3.52 3.97 17.40
C ALA A 74 -2.81 2.85 18.17
N ASP A 75 -2.47 3.08 19.45
CA ASP A 75 -1.83 2.09 20.31
C ASP A 75 -2.71 0.85 20.54
N ASP A 76 -4.03 1.04 20.65
CA ASP A 76 -4.97 -0.06 20.85
C ASP A 76 -5.11 -0.88 19.56
N LEU A 77 -5.18 -0.20 18.41
CA LEU A 77 -5.17 -0.85 17.10
C LEU A 77 -3.86 -1.63 16.88
N ALA A 78 -2.71 -1.02 17.18
CA ALA A 78 -1.40 -1.64 16.96
C ALA A 78 -1.19 -2.86 17.86
N LYS A 79 -1.68 -2.83 19.11
CA LYS A 79 -1.65 -3.99 20.01
C LYS A 79 -2.48 -5.16 19.51
N LEU A 80 -3.61 -4.88 18.83
CA LEU A 80 -4.54 -5.92 18.38
C LEU A 80 -4.22 -6.46 16.98
N PHE A 81 -3.76 -5.60 16.06
CA PHE A 81 -3.57 -5.93 14.65
C PHE A 81 -2.11 -5.90 14.19
N GLY A 82 -1.20 -5.35 14.99
CA GLY A 82 0.17 -5.07 14.59
C GLY A 82 0.32 -3.72 13.89
N VAL A 83 1.52 -3.14 13.98
CA VAL A 83 1.83 -1.79 13.45
C VAL A 83 1.61 -1.73 11.94
N ASP A 84 2.05 -2.76 11.21
CA ASP A 84 1.96 -2.85 9.76
C ASP A 84 0.53 -2.82 9.26
N ALA A 85 -0.35 -3.60 9.89
CA ALA A 85 -1.76 -3.61 9.54
C ALA A 85 -2.41 -2.24 9.75
N VAL A 86 -2.05 -1.55 10.83
CA VAL A 86 -2.59 -0.21 11.13
C VAL A 86 -2.06 0.82 10.15
N ARG A 87 -0.78 0.79 9.80
CA ARG A 87 -0.19 1.67 8.77
C ARG A 87 -0.88 1.49 7.43
N PHE A 88 -1.02 0.23 6.99
CA PHE A 88 -1.74 -0.11 5.78
C PHE A 88 -3.16 0.45 5.80
N PHE A 89 -3.90 0.18 6.89
CA PHE A 89 -5.29 0.61 7.02
C PHE A 89 -5.43 2.14 6.93
N VAL A 90 -4.67 2.89 7.74
CA VAL A 90 -4.80 4.34 7.81
C VAL A 90 -4.50 4.99 6.46
N ILE A 91 -3.50 4.47 5.74
CA ILE A 91 -3.13 5.02 4.44
C ILE A 91 -4.14 4.63 3.35
N HIS A 92 -4.63 3.39 3.36
CA HIS A 92 -5.59 2.90 2.37
C HIS A 92 -6.99 3.50 2.56
N GLU A 93 -7.46 3.64 3.81
CA GLU A 93 -8.79 4.17 4.13
C GLU A 93 -8.83 5.70 4.25
N MET A 94 -7.73 6.40 3.96
CA MET A 94 -7.70 7.86 3.79
C MET A 94 -7.56 8.21 2.30
N PRO A 95 -8.68 8.20 1.54
CA PRO A 95 -8.66 8.51 0.11
C PRO A 95 -8.29 9.97 -0.14
N PHE A 96 -7.66 10.28 -1.27
CA PHE A 96 -7.11 11.61 -1.53
C PHE A 96 -8.16 12.75 -1.49
N GLU A 97 -9.37 12.50 -1.99
CA GLU A 97 -10.38 13.53 -2.24
C GLU A 97 -11.38 13.74 -1.09
N ASN A 98 -11.57 12.72 -0.25
CA ASN A 98 -12.64 12.68 0.76
C ASN A 98 -12.09 12.31 2.12
N ASP A 99 -12.84 12.67 3.17
CA ASP A 99 -12.51 12.21 4.51
C ASP A 99 -12.69 10.68 4.61
N GLY A 100 -11.71 10.03 5.23
CA GLY A 100 -11.74 8.61 5.53
C GLY A 100 -12.59 8.31 6.76
N VAL A 101 -13.01 7.06 6.91
CA VAL A 101 -13.73 6.58 8.08
C VAL A 101 -12.96 5.42 8.72
N ILE A 102 -12.88 5.40 10.04
CA ILE A 102 -12.34 4.31 10.85
C ILE A 102 -13.41 3.75 11.79
N SER A 103 -13.50 2.43 11.83
CA SER A 103 -14.22 1.66 12.83
C SER A 103 -13.48 0.35 13.12
N TRP A 104 -13.81 -0.29 14.23
CA TRP A 104 -13.25 -1.61 14.56
C TRP A 104 -13.66 -2.66 13.52
N GLU A 105 -14.90 -2.60 13.04
CA GLU A 105 -15.44 -3.50 12.03
C GLU A 105 -14.69 -3.34 10.71
N LEU A 106 -14.44 -2.10 10.27
CA LEU A 106 -13.73 -1.82 9.03
C LEU A 106 -12.26 -2.24 9.12
N MET A 107 -11.62 -2.03 10.27
CA MET A 107 -10.26 -2.51 10.53
C MET A 107 -10.17 -4.03 10.40
N VAL A 108 -11.08 -4.77 11.06
CA VAL A 108 -11.15 -6.23 10.96
C VAL A 108 -11.43 -6.69 9.53
N GLU A 109 -12.34 -6.02 8.84
CA GLU A 109 -12.69 -6.33 7.45
C GLU A 109 -11.48 -6.16 6.52
N ARG A 110 -10.77 -5.03 6.58
CA ARG A 110 -9.60 -4.75 5.73
C ARG A 110 -8.43 -5.65 6.05
N TYR A 111 -8.18 -5.91 7.34
CA TYR A 111 -7.18 -6.88 7.76
C TYR A 111 -7.44 -8.25 7.13
N ASN A 112 -8.66 -8.77 7.28
CA ASN A 112 -8.99 -10.10 6.78
C ASN A 112 -9.03 -10.14 5.25
N SER A 113 -9.75 -9.23 4.61
CA SER A 113 -9.98 -9.25 3.17
C SER A 113 -8.73 -8.96 2.35
N MET A 114 -7.90 -8.01 2.78
CA MET A 114 -6.72 -7.58 2.01
C MET A 114 -5.45 -8.26 2.51
N LEU A 115 -5.10 -8.06 3.78
CA LEU A 115 -3.81 -8.54 4.29
C LEU A 115 -3.80 -10.07 4.42
N ALA A 116 -4.82 -10.67 5.05
CA ALA A 116 -4.84 -12.11 5.25
C ALA A 116 -5.23 -12.87 3.97
N ASN A 117 -6.36 -12.53 3.35
CA ASN A 117 -6.94 -13.32 2.27
C ASN A 117 -6.28 -13.09 0.90
N ILE A 118 -5.85 -11.87 0.58
CA ILE A 118 -5.21 -11.60 -0.72
C ILE A 118 -3.70 -11.82 -0.62
N LEU A 119 -3.01 -11.07 0.23
CA LEU A 119 -1.55 -11.12 0.33
C LEU A 119 -1.07 -12.37 1.08
N GLY A 120 -1.57 -12.58 2.31
CA GLY A 120 -1.15 -13.69 3.17
C GLY A 120 -1.40 -15.06 2.55
N ASN A 121 -2.58 -15.25 1.95
CA ASN A 121 -2.90 -16.50 1.24
C ASN A 121 -2.01 -16.73 0.02
N LEU A 122 -1.72 -15.69 -0.77
CA LEU A 122 -0.83 -15.79 -1.92
C LEU A 122 0.58 -16.20 -1.51
N VAL A 123 1.14 -15.53 -0.50
CA VAL A 123 2.46 -15.87 0.07
C VAL A 123 2.48 -17.30 0.56
N LYS A 124 1.48 -17.69 1.37
CA LYS A 124 1.35 -19.05 1.90
C LYS A 124 1.30 -20.10 0.79
N ARG A 125 0.42 -19.94 -0.20
CA ARG A 125 0.25 -20.89 -1.32
C ARG A 125 1.55 -21.00 -2.12
N THR A 126 2.15 -19.87 -2.48
CA THR A 126 3.35 -19.82 -3.32
C THR A 126 4.54 -20.47 -2.63
N ILE A 127 4.85 -20.10 -1.39
CA ILE A 127 5.96 -20.68 -0.62
C ILE A 127 5.71 -22.18 -0.36
N SER A 128 4.49 -22.55 0.02
CA SER A 128 4.17 -23.97 0.29
C SER A 128 4.35 -24.84 -0.95
N MET A 129 3.91 -24.38 -2.12
CA MET A 129 4.08 -25.11 -3.38
C MET A 129 5.54 -25.14 -3.82
N SER A 130 6.28 -24.03 -3.66
CA SER A 130 7.71 -23.97 -3.97
C SER A 130 8.51 -24.98 -3.14
N ASN A 131 8.30 -25.00 -1.82
CA ASN A 131 8.94 -25.98 -0.93
C ASN A 131 8.53 -27.42 -1.27
N LYS A 132 7.25 -27.65 -1.55
CA LYS A 132 6.74 -28.99 -1.82
C LYS A 132 7.25 -29.58 -3.14
N TYR A 133 7.30 -28.78 -4.20
CA TYR A 133 7.60 -29.28 -5.55
C TYR A 133 9.08 -29.14 -5.92
N PHE A 134 9.79 -28.19 -5.31
CA PHE A 134 11.13 -27.81 -5.74
C PHE A 134 12.12 -27.56 -4.58
N ASP A 135 11.80 -27.99 -3.35
CA ASP A 135 12.65 -27.81 -2.17
C ASP A 135 13.05 -26.33 -1.94
N GLY A 136 12.15 -25.42 -2.31
CA GLY A 136 12.35 -23.97 -2.19
C GLY A 136 13.16 -23.33 -3.31
N VAL A 137 13.68 -24.11 -4.27
CA VAL A 137 14.46 -23.60 -5.40
C VAL A 137 13.55 -23.37 -6.60
N VAL A 138 13.36 -22.11 -6.97
CA VAL A 138 12.53 -21.73 -8.11
C VAL A 138 13.41 -21.27 -9.27
N GLU A 139 13.14 -21.78 -10.47
CA GLU A 139 13.90 -21.49 -11.69
C GLU A 139 12.95 -21.14 -12.83
N ASP A 140 13.30 -20.16 -13.66
CA ASP A 140 12.61 -19.94 -14.93
C ASP A 140 13.10 -20.96 -15.97
N LYS A 141 12.17 -21.71 -16.56
CA LYS A 141 12.43 -22.67 -17.65
C LYS A 141 11.96 -22.17 -19.01
N GLY A 142 11.33 -21.00 -19.08
CA GLY A 142 10.84 -20.40 -20.33
C GLY A 142 9.65 -21.13 -20.95
N ALA A 143 8.99 -22.04 -20.23
CA ALA A 143 7.80 -22.75 -20.70
C ALA A 143 6.56 -21.84 -20.54
N ALA A 144 6.53 -20.79 -21.37
CA ALA A 144 5.57 -19.71 -21.28
C ALA A 144 4.25 -19.99 -22.02
N GLU A 145 3.16 -19.51 -21.45
CA GLU A 145 1.81 -19.53 -22.03
C GLU A 145 1.20 -18.12 -22.06
N PRO A 146 0.15 -17.85 -22.85
CA PRO A 146 -0.46 -16.52 -22.94
C PRO A 146 -0.91 -15.92 -21.59
N VAL A 147 -1.29 -16.77 -20.63
CA VAL A 147 -1.68 -16.35 -19.27
C VAL A 147 -0.52 -15.72 -18.49
N ASP A 148 0.73 -16.10 -18.81
CA ASP A 148 1.94 -15.55 -18.19
C ASP A 148 2.21 -14.13 -18.67
N GLU A 149 1.98 -13.91 -19.97
CA GLU A 149 2.16 -12.59 -20.58
C GLU A 149 1.09 -11.61 -20.07
N ASP A 150 -0.16 -12.07 -19.90
CA ASP A 150 -1.21 -11.30 -19.24
C ASP A 150 -0.83 -10.92 -17.80
N LEU A 151 -0.34 -11.89 -17.00
CA LEU A 151 0.16 -11.63 -15.65
C LEU A 151 1.25 -10.55 -15.64
N LYS A 152 2.28 -10.71 -16.49
CA LYS A 152 3.40 -9.75 -16.60
C LYS A 152 2.90 -8.36 -16.96
N ASN A 153 2.01 -8.23 -17.93
CA ASN A 153 1.47 -6.95 -18.35
C ASN A 153 0.66 -6.26 -17.24
N VAL A 154 -0.16 -7.00 -16.51
CA VAL A 154 -0.89 -6.46 -15.35
C VAL A 154 0.08 -5.96 -14.28
N ILE A 155 1.13 -6.72 -13.96
CA ILE A 155 2.13 -6.34 -12.96
C ILE A 155 2.88 -5.08 -13.38
N LEU A 156 3.40 -5.02 -14.61
CA LEU A 156 4.13 -3.85 -15.11
C LEU A 156 3.27 -2.60 -15.12
N ASN A 157 1.99 -2.73 -15.51
CA ASN A 157 1.04 -1.62 -15.46
C ASN A 157 0.72 -1.19 -14.03
N ALA A 158 0.61 -2.13 -13.08
CA ALA A 158 0.40 -1.83 -11.67
C ALA A 158 1.59 -1.08 -11.05
N VAL A 159 2.83 -1.48 -11.37
CA VAL A 159 4.06 -0.78 -10.95
C VAL A 159 4.06 0.67 -11.44
N LYS A 160 3.78 0.86 -12.74
CA LYS A 160 3.70 2.19 -13.35
C LYS A 160 2.62 3.03 -12.69
N THR A 161 1.42 2.47 -12.52
CA THR A 161 0.29 3.15 -11.88
C THR A 161 0.59 3.53 -10.44
N ALA A 162 1.16 2.62 -9.65
CA ALA A 162 1.54 2.90 -8.27
C ALA A 162 2.54 4.05 -8.18
N THR A 163 3.56 4.05 -9.04
CA THR A 163 4.56 5.12 -9.12
C THR A 163 3.91 6.47 -9.46
N GLU A 164 3.09 6.53 -10.51
CA GLU A 164 2.38 7.75 -10.92
C GLU A 164 1.45 8.28 -9.82
N LYS A 165 0.83 7.40 -9.03
CA LYS A 165 -0.02 7.79 -7.90
C LYS A 165 0.79 8.29 -6.71
N MET A 166 1.95 7.69 -6.43
CA MET A 166 2.86 8.17 -5.38
C MET A 166 3.38 9.59 -5.68
N ASP A 167 3.74 9.87 -6.94
CA ASP A 167 4.19 11.21 -7.37
C ASP A 167 3.11 12.29 -7.17
N GLN A 168 1.83 11.88 -7.15
CA GLN A 168 0.68 12.76 -6.96
C GLN A 168 0.16 12.77 -5.51
N LEU A 169 0.89 12.17 -4.56
CA LEU A 169 0.47 11.99 -3.16
C LEU A 169 -0.84 11.19 -3.00
N ARG A 170 -1.22 10.42 -4.03
CA ARG A 170 -2.41 9.55 -4.05
C ARG A 170 -2.07 8.15 -3.50
N VAL A 171 -1.54 8.11 -2.27
CA VAL A 171 -0.96 6.89 -1.68
C VAL A 171 -1.97 5.74 -1.55
N ALA A 172 -3.24 6.04 -1.22
CA ALA A 172 -4.31 5.03 -1.17
C ALA A 172 -4.57 4.37 -2.54
N ASP A 173 -4.52 5.15 -3.62
CA ASP A 173 -4.69 4.64 -4.98
C ASP A 173 -3.46 3.84 -5.44
N ALA A 174 -2.26 4.27 -5.03
CA ALA A 174 -1.04 3.50 -5.25
C ALA A 174 -1.15 2.13 -4.59
N LEU A 175 -1.61 2.06 -3.33
CA LEU A 175 -1.86 0.82 -2.62
C LEU A 175 -2.89 -0.07 -3.34
N THR A 176 -3.96 0.52 -3.87
CA THR A 176 -4.95 -0.22 -4.66
C THR A 176 -4.29 -0.90 -5.85
N ALA A 177 -3.45 -0.18 -6.59
CA ALA A 177 -2.72 -0.72 -7.74
C ALA A 177 -1.74 -1.83 -7.33
N VAL A 178 -1.02 -1.67 -6.20
CA VAL A 178 -0.16 -2.74 -5.67
C VAL A 178 -0.97 -4.00 -5.35
N PHE A 179 -2.16 -3.86 -4.77
CA PHE A 179 -3.01 -5.01 -4.47
C PHE A 179 -3.58 -5.70 -5.70
N ASP A 180 -3.66 -5.03 -6.84
CA ASP A 180 -4.04 -5.66 -8.11
C ASP A 180 -3.00 -6.70 -8.57
N ILE A 181 -1.72 -6.50 -8.24
CA ILE A 181 -0.67 -7.53 -8.45
C ILE A 181 -1.05 -8.81 -7.72
N PHE A 182 -1.35 -8.71 -6.42
CA PHE A 182 -1.66 -9.89 -5.62
C PHE A 182 -2.99 -10.55 -6.02
N ARG A 183 -4.00 -9.76 -6.39
CA ARG A 183 -5.27 -10.29 -6.91
C ARG A 183 -5.05 -11.05 -8.21
N ARG A 184 -4.31 -10.46 -9.16
CA ARG A 184 -3.99 -11.12 -10.44
C ARG A 184 -3.17 -12.39 -10.23
N SER A 185 -2.20 -12.38 -9.32
CA SER A 185 -1.40 -13.54 -8.97
C SER A 185 -2.22 -14.66 -8.32
N ASN A 186 -3.18 -14.35 -7.45
CA ASN A 186 -4.11 -15.36 -6.93
C ASN A 186 -4.91 -16.00 -8.07
N LYS A 187 -5.46 -15.18 -8.97
CA LYS A 187 -6.18 -15.67 -10.15
C LYS A 187 -5.29 -16.52 -11.06
N TYR A 188 -4.03 -16.13 -11.22
CA TYR A 188 -3.04 -16.87 -12.01
C TYR A 188 -2.80 -18.28 -11.45
N ILE A 189 -2.76 -18.44 -10.12
CA ILE A 189 -2.70 -19.77 -9.50
C ILE A 189 -3.93 -20.60 -9.90
N ASP A 190 -5.11 -20.00 -9.87
CA ASP A 190 -6.35 -20.72 -10.16
C ASP A 190 -6.48 -21.06 -11.65
N GLU A 191 -5.94 -20.24 -12.55
CA GLU A 191 -5.90 -20.48 -14.01
C GLU A 191 -4.83 -21.52 -14.41
N THR A 192 -3.70 -21.56 -13.70
CA THR A 192 -2.57 -22.46 -14.03
C THR A 192 -2.62 -23.80 -13.32
N GLU A 193 -3.44 -23.90 -12.27
CA GLU A 193 -3.64 -25.10 -11.44
C GLU A 193 -2.33 -25.87 -11.13
N PRO A 194 -1.37 -25.28 -10.38
CA PRO A 194 -0.07 -25.91 -10.12
C PRO A 194 -0.14 -27.32 -9.54
N TRP A 195 -1.21 -27.63 -8.79
CA TRP A 195 -1.48 -28.97 -8.24
C TRP A 195 -1.86 -30.02 -9.29
N VAL A 196 -2.31 -29.61 -10.48
CA VAL A 196 -2.52 -30.48 -11.63
C VAL A 196 -1.20 -30.64 -12.38
N LEU A 197 -0.50 -29.54 -12.66
CA LEU A 197 0.79 -29.56 -13.33
C LEU A 197 1.82 -30.44 -12.60
N SER A 198 1.81 -30.44 -11.26
CA SER A 198 2.74 -31.26 -10.46
C SER A 198 2.53 -32.76 -10.59
N LYS A 199 1.44 -33.22 -11.20
CA LYS A 199 1.14 -34.65 -11.38
C LYS A 199 1.66 -35.19 -12.73
N ASP A 200 2.07 -34.31 -13.63
CA ASP A 200 2.50 -34.65 -14.98
C ASP A 200 3.99 -34.31 -15.16
N PRO A 201 4.87 -35.32 -15.25
CA PRO A 201 6.31 -35.11 -15.42
C PRO A 201 6.68 -34.32 -16.68
N GLU A 202 5.87 -34.39 -17.75
CA GLU A 202 6.14 -33.65 -18.99
C GLU A 202 5.89 -32.13 -18.81
N LYS A 203 5.12 -31.74 -17.79
CA LYS A 203 4.82 -30.34 -17.46
C LYS A 203 5.71 -29.78 -16.36
N ALA A 204 6.79 -30.47 -16.00
CA ALA A 204 7.71 -30.02 -14.95
C ALA A 204 8.28 -28.61 -15.23
N ASP A 205 8.69 -28.34 -16.47
CA ASP A 205 9.22 -27.02 -16.85
C ASP A 205 8.15 -25.92 -16.83
N ARG A 206 6.90 -26.28 -17.18
CA ARG A 206 5.75 -25.37 -17.06
C ARG A 206 5.50 -25.02 -15.60
N LEU A 207 5.44 -26.01 -14.71
CA LEU A 207 5.25 -25.78 -13.27
C LEU A 207 6.36 -24.89 -12.68
N LYS A 208 7.63 -25.11 -13.07
CA LYS A 208 8.75 -24.26 -12.64
C LYS A 208 8.56 -22.81 -13.07
N THR A 209 8.21 -22.59 -14.33
CA THR A 209 7.92 -21.25 -14.88
C THR A 209 6.75 -20.57 -14.15
N VAL A 210 5.67 -21.32 -13.85
CA VAL A 210 4.53 -20.81 -13.07
C VAL A 210 4.96 -20.36 -11.67
N MET A 211 5.73 -21.18 -10.96
CA MET A 211 6.21 -20.84 -9.62
C MET A 211 7.20 -19.67 -9.63
N TYR A 212 8.02 -19.56 -10.67
CA TYR A 212 8.92 -18.42 -10.89
C TYR A 212 8.13 -17.11 -11.03
N ASN A 213 7.15 -17.08 -11.94
CA ASN A 213 6.31 -15.90 -12.15
C ASN A 213 5.59 -15.45 -10.86
N LEU A 214 5.09 -16.40 -10.05
CA LEU A 214 4.44 -16.08 -8.78
C LEU A 214 5.41 -15.50 -7.75
N THR A 215 6.63 -16.04 -7.68
CA THR A 215 7.67 -15.57 -6.77
C THR A 215 8.13 -14.17 -7.15
N GLU A 216 8.34 -13.92 -8.45
CA GLU A 216 8.68 -12.59 -8.98
C GLU A 216 7.56 -11.58 -8.73
N ALA A 217 6.30 -11.96 -8.97
CA ALA A 217 5.15 -11.09 -8.69
C ALA A 217 5.07 -10.70 -7.21
N LEU A 218 5.34 -11.65 -6.30
CA LEU A 218 5.41 -11.38 -4.86
C LEU A 218 6.59 -10.46 -4.52
N ASN A 219 7.76 -10.67 -5.11
CA ASN A 219 8.93 -9.83 -4.88
C ASN A 219 8.68 -8.37 -5.31
N ILE A 220 8.13 -8.17 -6.51
CA ILE A 220 7.77 -6.85 -7.02
C ILE A 220 6.72 -6.19 -6.11
N GLY A 221 5.64 -6.91 -5.78
CA GLY A 221 4.59 -6.39 -4.92
C GLY A 221 5.10 -6.04 -3.51
N ALA A 222 5.98 -6.86 -2.94
CA ALA A 222 6.60 -6.61 -1.64
C ALA A 222 7.52 -5.39 -1.67
N SER A 223 8.33 -5.23 -2.73
CA SER A 223 9.20 -4.07 -2.92
C SER A 223 8.41 -2.76 -2.96
N LEU A 224 7.24 -2.75 -3.61
CA LEU A 224 6.36 -1.58 -3.64
C LEU A 224 5.72 -1.26 -2.28
N LEU A 225 5.64 -2.23 -1.36
CA LEU A 225 5.12 -2.04 -0.01
C LEU A 225 6.20 -1.66 1.02
N GLU A 226 7.49 -1.76 0.67
CA GLU A 226 8.60 -1.56 1.61
C GLU A 226 8.52 -0.20 2.32
N SER A 227 8.23 0.88 1.57
CA SER A 227 8.11 2.23 2.13
C SER A 227 6.98 2.39 3.15
N LEU A 228 6.05 1.44 3.23
CA LEU A 228 4.94 1.43 4.19
C LEU A 228 5.24 0.63 5.45
N TYR A 229 6.16 -0.34 5.38
CA TYR A 229 6.48 -1.26 6.47
C TYR A 229 7.88 -1.05 7.07
N ALA A 230 8.61 -0.04 6.60
CA ALA A 230 9.91 0.37 7.13
C ALA A 230 9.88 0.91 8.58
#